data_AF-A0A9W7I0W7-F1
#
_entry.id   AF-A0A9W7I0W7-F1
#
_cell.length_a   1.000
_cell.length_b   1.000
_cell.length_c   1.000
_cell.angle_alpha   90.00
_cell.angle_beta   90.00
_cell.angle_gamma   90.00
#
_symmetry.space_group_name_H-M   'P 1'
#
loop_
_entity.id
_entity.type
_entity.pdbx_description
1 polymer ?
#
loop_
_entity_poly.entity_id
_entity_poly.type
_entity_poly.pdbx_seq_one_letter_code
_entity_poly.pdbx_strand_id
1 'polypeptide(L)'
;MYEAGPGGLTGGGTWGAATDEKRVYTNIANSDRKNFTLQPSTKVTTGGGWVGMDSKNGSILWSTADPVNGTANGPVTVANGVLFAGSTFRQGPIYAMNANTGKILWSYNTGATIYGGASVSNGCIYFGHGYKVSVGLNDPGFTAGKSLFAFCVS
;
A
#
# COMPACT_ATOMS: atom_id res chain seq x y z
N MET A 1 -2.73 -20.36 -8.20
CA MET A 1 -3.16 -18.94 -8.16
C MET A 1 -2.96 -18.48 -6.72
N TYR A 2 -2.11 -17.48 -6.48
CA TYR A 2 -1.82 -16.96 -5.14
C TYR A 2 -2.62 -15.67 -4.94
N GLU A 3 -3.21 -15.51 -3.75
CA GLU A 3 -4.08 -14.38 -3.44
C GLU A 3 -3.25 -13.19 -2.94
N ALA A 4 -3.47 -12.01 -3.55
CA ALA A 4 -2.90 -10.76 -3.08
C ALA A 4 -3.56 -10.24 -1.79
N GLY A 5 -4.68 -10.84 -1.34
CA GLY A 5 -5.41 -10.45 -0.14
C GLY A 5 -6.73 -11.20 0.01
N PRO A 6 -7.43 -11.07 1.15
CA PRO A 6 -8.61 -11.87 1.52
C PRO A 6 -9.91 -11.51 0.76
N GLY A 7 -9.80 -10.69 -0.29
CA GLY A 7 -10.94 -10.08 -0.97
C GLY A 7 -11.74 -9.14 -0.06
N GLY A 8 -12.98 -8.89 -0.47
CA GLY A 8 -13.96 -8.07 0.24
C GLY A 8 -14.68 -7.13 -0.71
N LEU A 9 -15.45 -6.19 -0.16
CA LEU A 9 -16.23 -5.22 -0.93
C LEU A 9 -15.37 -4.48 -1.97
N THR A 10 -14.12 -4.18 -1.64
CA THR A 10 -13.20 -3.50 -2.55
C THR A 10 -12.27 -4.43 -3.32
N GLY A 11 -12.15 -5.71 -2.97
CA GLY A 11 -11.24 -6.69 -3.59
C GLY A 11 -10.03 -7.10 -2.72
N GLY A 12 -9.14 -7.94 -3.28
CA GLY A 12 -7.97 -8.50 -2.59
C GLY A 12 -6.68 -7.70 -2.81
N GLY A 13 -6.32 -7.49 -4.08
CA GLY A 13 -5.38 -6.46 -4.53
C GLY A 13 -6.09 -5.55 -5.54
N THR A 14 -5.90 -4.24 -5.44
CA THR A 14 -6.80 -3.26 -6.07
C THR A 14 -6.05 -2.04 -6.60
N TRP A 15 -6.69 -1.27 -7.50
CA TRP A 15 -6.26 0.06 -8.00
C TRP A 15 -4.85 0.21 -8.61
N GLY A 16 -4.00 -0.83 -8.63
CA GLY A 16 -2.79 -0.91 -9.44
C GLY A 16 -1.66 -1.74 -8.84
N ALA A 17 -0.84 -2.34 -9.70
CA ALA A 17 0.37 -3.08 -9.32
C ALA A 17 1.62 -2.42 -9.92
N ALA A 18 2.79 -2.67 -9.32
CA ALA A 18 4.08 -2.25 -9.84
C ALA A 18 4.99 -3.47 -10.06
N THR A 19 6.02 -3.34 -10.90
CA THR A 19 6.97 -4.42 -11.19
C THR A 19 8.41 -3.93 -11.26
N ASP A 20 9.37 -4.77 -10.90
CA ASP A 20 10.83 -4.53 -11.04
C ASP A 20 11.50 -5.59 -11.95
N GLU A 21 10.77 -6.05 -12.98
CA GLU A 21 11.08 -7.21 -13.86
C GLU A 21 11.08 -8.58 -13.16
N LYS A 22 11.55 -8.64 -11.91
CA LYS A 22 11.67 -9.88 -11.12
C LYS A 22 10.45 -10.12 -10.24
N ARG A 23 9.77 -9.07 -9.83
CA ARG A 23 8.66 -9.14 -8.88
C ARG A 23 7.47 -8.34 -9.33
N VAL A 24 6.32 -8.76 -8.83
CA VAL A 24 5.06 -8.02 -8.88
C VAL A 24 4.73 -7.56 -7.47
N TYR A 25 4.42 -6.29 -7.32
CA TYR A 25 4.04 -5.65 -6.07
C TYR A 25 2.61 -5.17 -6.16
N THR A 26 1.86 -5.40 -5.10
CA THR A 26 0.51 -4.85 -4.98
C THR A 26 0.13 -4.68 -3.52
N ASN A 27 -0.99 -4.01 -3.31
CA ASN A 27 -1.60 -3.84 -2.01
C ASN A 27 -2.41 -5.07 -1.58
N ILE A 28 -2.51 -5.25 -0.27
CA ILE A 28 -3.49 -6.12 0.41
C ILE A 28 -4.57 -5.16 0.91
N ALA A 29 -5.74 -5.11 0.26
CA ALA A 29 -6.76 -4.12 0.61
C ALA A 29 -7.46 -4.40 1.95
N ASN A 30 -8.01 -5.61 2.10
CA ASN A 30 -8.74 -6.08 3.28
C ASN A 30 -9.79 -5.08 3.82
N SER A 31 -10.66 -4.56 2.93
CA SER A 31 -11.70 -3.59 3.32
C SER A 31 -12.71 -4.13 4.32
N ASP A 32 -12.93 -5.44 4.31
CA ASP A 32 -13.92 -6.10 5.17
C ASP A 32 -13.33 -6.53 6.52
N ARG A 33 -12.06 -6.17 6.78
CA ARG A 33 -11.36 -6.43 8.05
C ARG A 33 -11.29 -7.90 8.43
N LYS A 34 -11.23 -8.79 7.44
CA LYS A 34 -11.13 -10.24 7.64
C LYS A 34 -9.79 -10.59 8.27
N ASN A 35 -9.76 -11.65 9.08
CA ASN A 35 -8.50 -12.23 9.54
C ASN A 35 -7.73 -12.76 8.32
N PHE A 36 -6.56 -12.19 8.06
CA PHE A 36 -5.71 -12.59 6.94
C PHE A 36 -4.31 -12.92 7.42
N THR A 37 -3.81 -14.10 7.03
CA THR A 37 -2.47 -14.57 7.39
C THR A 37 -1.46 -14.14 6.33
N LEU A 38 -0.50 -13.33 6.76
CA LEU A 38 0.57 -12.79 5.92
C LEU A 38 1.62 -13.84 5.59
N GLN A 39 1.80 -14.17 4.32
CA GLN A 39 2.83 -15.12 3.87
C GLN A 39 4.15 -14.41 3.52
N PRO A 40 5.33 -15.05 3.68
CA PRO A 40 5.54 -16.42 4.18
C PRO A 40 5.50 -16.53 5.71
N SER A 41 5.24 -15.44 6.43
CA SER A 41 5.09 -15.49 7.89
C SER A 41 3.79 -16.19 8.32
N THR A 42 3.52 -16.24 9.62
CA THR A 42 2.24 -16.68 10.18
C THR A 42 1.50 -15.56 10.89
N LYS A 43 1.93 -14.30 10.71
CA LYS A 43 1.32 -13.15 11.35
C LYS A 43 -0.08 -12.91 10.76
N VAL A 44 -1.07 -12.75 11.63
CA VAL A 44 -2.44 -12.41 11.24
C VAL A 44 -2.65 -10.89 11.34
N THR A 45 -3.33 -10.32 10.36
CA THR A 45 -3.79 -8.93 10.35
C THR A 45 -5.29 -8.86 10.04
N THR A 46 -5.96 -7.86 10.60
CA THR A 46 -7.32 -7.44 10.16
C THR A 46 -7.27 -6.15 9.34
N GLY A 47 -6.10 -5.52 9.22
CA GLY A 47 -5.85 -4.44 8.30
C GLY A 47 -5.43 -4.92 6.92
N GLY A 48 -5.09 -3.96 6.08
CA GLY A 48 -4.43 -4.19 4.81
C GLY A 48 -2.92 -4.29 4.97
N GLY A 49 -2.22 -4.06 3.87
CA GLY A 49 -0.77 -4.12 3.78
C GLY A 49 -0.30 -4.16 2.34
N TRP A 50 0.87 -4.74 2.12
CA TRP A 50 1.48 -4.86 0.81
C TRP A 50 2.15 -6.22 0.66
N VAL A 51 2.26 -6.67 -0.58
CA VAL A 51 2.82 -7.98 -0.93
C VAL A 51 3.78 -7.83 -2.11
N GLY A 52 4.89 -8.58 -2.05
CA GLY A 52 5.81 -8.78 -3.15
C GLY A 52 5.80 -10.24 -3.56
N MET A 53 5.59 -10.49 -4.86
CA MET A 53 5.48 -11.83 -5.44
C MET A 53 6.51 -12.01 -6.55
N ASP A 54 6.95 -13.25 -6.77
CA ASP A 54 7.79 -13.60 -7.91
C ASP A 54 7.00 -13.40 -9.22
N SER A 55 7.60 -12.70 -10.20
CA SER A 55 6.90 -12.36 -11.45
C SER A 55 6.65 -13.55 -12.38
N LYS A 56 7.37 -14.66 -12.20
CA LYS A 56 7.28 -15.84 -13.08
C LYS A 56 6.22 -16.82 -12.60
N ASN A 57 6.09 -17.00 -11.29
CA ASN A 57 5.21 -18.03 -10.72
C ASN A 57 4.17 -17.50 -9.73
N GLY A 58 4.24 -16.21 -9.35
CA GLY A 58 3.30 -15.58 -8.44
C GLY A 58 3.45 -15.97 -6.96
N SER A 59 4.48 -16.74 -6.60
CA SER A 59 4.74 -17.10 -5.20
C SER A 59 5.00 -15.85 -4.35
N ILE A 60 4.45 -15.82 -3.14
CA ILE A 60 4.64 -14.71 -2.22
C ILE A 60 6.07 -14.78 -1.65
N LEU A 61 6.86 -13.76 -1.95
CA LEU A 61 8.22 -13.59 -1.44
C LEU A 61 8.22 -12.91 -0.07
N TRP A 62 7.33 -11.93 0.09
CA TRP A 62 7.12 -11.22 1.35
C TRP A 62 5.71 -10.60 1.39
N SER A 63 5.18 -10.41 2.59
CA SER A 63 4.04 -9.53 2.82
C SER A 63 4.22 -8.76 4.13
N THR A 64 3.68 -7.55 4.17
CA THR A 64 3.84 -6.61 5.29
C THR A 64 2.50 -5.99 5.59
N ALA A 65 1.98 -6.20 6.80
CA ALA A 65 0.78 -5.50 7.27
C ALA A 65 1.05 -4.01 7.37
N ASP A 66 -0.01 -3.23 7.13
CA ASP A 66 -0.05 -1.83 7.53
C ASP A 66 0.20 -1.72 9.06
N PRO A 67 1.30 -1.05 9.50
CA PRO A 67 1.65 -0.94 10.92
C PRO A 67 0.59 -0.26 11.78
N VAL A 68 -0.20 0.66 11.20
CA VAL A 68 -1.29 1.33 11.92
C VAL A 68 -2.60 0.57 11.83
N ASN A 69 -2.56 -0.65 11.29
CA ASN A 69 -3.71 -1.51 11.08
C ASN A 69 -4.81 -0.82 10.25
N GLY A 70 -4.42 0.07 9.33
CA GLY A 70 -5.29 0.67 8.32
C GLY A 70 -5.61 -0.29 7.18
N THR A 71 -6.50 0.08 6.27
CA THR A 71 -6.60 -0.60 4.98
C THR A 71 -5.59 0.01 4.00
N ALA A 72 -5.19 -0.75 2.99
CA ALA A 72 -4.25 -0.28 1.99
C ALA A 72 -4.88 -0.49 0.62
N ASN A 73 -5.68 0.47 0.15
CA ASN A 73 -6.41 0.34 -1.11
C ASN A 73 -5.70 1.02 -2.29
N GLY A 74 -4.77 1.93 -2.00
CA GLY A 74 -4.06 2.67 -3.04
C GLY A 74 -3.05 1.79 -3.79
N PRO A 75 -2.72 2.17 -5.04
CA PRO A 75 -1.68 1.49 -5.79
C PRO A 75 -0.31 1.68 -5.13
N VAL A 76 0.64 0.85 -5.52
CA VAL A 76 2.04 0.93 -5.10
C VAL A 76 2.90 1.46 -6.25
N THR A 77 4.01 2.12 -5.92
CA THR A 77 5.00 2.62 -6.88
C THR A 77 6.37 2.08 -6.51
N VAL A 78 7.15 1.60 -7.48
CA VAL A 78 8.52 1.12 -7.24
C VAL A 78 9.54 1.98 -7.99
N ALA A 79 10.63 2.35 -7.33
CA ALA A 79 11.77 2.99 -7.95
C ALA A 79 13.05 2.68 -7.17
N ASN A 80 14.15 2.40 -7.87
CA ASN A 80 15.48 2.18 -7.29
C ASN A 80 15.49 1.16 -6.12
N GLY A 81 14.73 0.07 -6.26
CA GLY A 81 14.65 -0.98 -5.22
C GLY A 81 13.85 -0.59 -3.98
N VAL A 82 13.10 0.52 -4.02
CA VAL A 82 12.21 0.98 -2.96
C VAL A 82 10.77 0.96 -3.46
N LEU A 83 9.89 0.33 -2.68
CA LEU A 83 8.46 0.34 -2.88
C LEU A 83 7.83 1.44 -2.02
N PHE A 84 7.04 2.30 -2.63
CA PHE A 84 6.32 3.38 -1.99
C PHE A 84 4.83 3.07 -1.99
N ALA A 85 4.20 3.22 -0.83
CA ALA A 85 2.79 2.94 -0.68
C ALA A 85 2.13 3.79 0.39
N GLY A 86 0.82 4.00 0.26
CA GLY A 86 0.01 4.76 1.18
C GLY A 86 -1.03 3.92 1.90
N SER A 87 -1.36 4.34 3.12
CA SER A 87 -2.46 3.81 3.92
C SER A 87 -3.68 4.72 3.83
N THR A 88 -4.86 4.12 3.85
CA THR A 88 -6.13 4.85 3.92
C THR A 88 -6.44 5.37 5.33
N PHE A 89 -5.63 4.99 6.33
CA PHE A 89 -5.82 5.42 7.72
C PHE A 89 -5.85 6.94 7.83
N ARG A 90 -6.58 7.47 8.81
CA ARG A 90 -6.93 8.90 8.89
C ARG A 90 -5.73 9.85 8.96
N GLN A 91 -4.59 9.39 9.50
CA GLN A 91 -3.32 10.16 9.54
C GLN A 91 -2.55 10.10 8.22
N GLY A 92 -2.99 9.27 7.27
CA GLY A 92 -2.38 9.07 5.96
C GLY A 92 -0.92 8.70 6.01
N PRO A 93 -0.50 7.65 6.74
CA PRO A 93 0.88 7.24 6.68
C PRO A 93 1.23 6.79 5.26
N ILE A 94 2.35 7.31 4.77
CA ILE A 94 3.07 6.76 3.63
C ILE A 94 4.26 5.96 4.13
N TYR A 95 4.63 4.94 3.36
CA TYR A 95 5.72 4.03 3.68
C TYR A 95 6.64 3.90 2.48
N ALA A 96 7.95 3.97 2.75
CA ALA A 96 8.96 3.46 1.84
C ALA A 96 9.46 2.12 2.38
N MET A 97 9.46 1.10 1.54
CA MET A 97 9.81 -0.26 1.89
C MET A 97 10.92 -0.75 0.97
N ASN A 98 11.81 -1.57 1.50
CA ASN A 98 12.76 -2.30 0.68
C ASN A 98 11.99 -3.27 -0.23
N ALA A 99 12.10 -3.10 -1.55
CA ALA A 99 11.30 -3.87 -2.50
C ALA A 99 11.65 -5.37 -2.53
N ASN A 100 12.84 -5.75 -2.04
CA ASN A 100 13.25 -7.15 -1.97
C ASN A 100 12.69 -7.87 -0.73
N THR A 101 12.45 -7.15 0.37
CA THR A 101 12.15 -7.77 1.67
C THR A 101 10.83 -7.32 2.31
N GLY A 102 10.21 -6.26 1.80
CA GLY A 102 9.03 -5.64 2.42
C GLY A 102 9.34 -4.82 3.68
N LYS A 103 10.60 -4.78 4.14
CA LYS A 103 10.98 -4.04 5.35
C LYS A 103 10.76 -2.54 5.16
N ILE A 104 10.00 -1.93 6.07
CA ILE A 104 9.82 -0.47 6.11
C ILE A 104 11.17 0.20 6.40
N LEU A 105 11.58 1.09 5.50
CA LEU A 105 12.78 1.91 5.59
C LEU A 105 12.48 3.21 6.35
N TRP A 106 11.35 3.84 6.02
CA TRP A 106 10.84 5.03 6.69
C TRP A 106 9.33 5.16 6.50
N SER A 107 8.70 5.99 7.34
CA SER A 107 7.30 6.38 7.20
C SER A 107 7.10 7.86 7.49
N TYR A 108 6.01 8.42 6.97
CA TYR A 108 5.62 9.81 7.24
C TYR A 108 4.09 9.94 7.28
N ASN A 109 3.56 10.65 8.28
CA ASN A 109 2.13 10.92 8.39
C ASN A 109 1.78 12.21 7.64
N THR A 110 1.02 12.08 6.56
CA THR A 110 0.61 13.19 5.69
C THR A 110 -0.54 14.02 6.27
N GLY A 111 -1.21 13.50 7.30
CA GLY A 111 -2.33 14.17 7.98
C GLY A 111 -3.70 13.86 7.40
N ALA A 112 -3.78 13.18 6.24
CA ALA A 112 -5.04 12.67 5.71
C ALA A 112 -4.87 11.43 4.84
N THR A 113 -5.91 10.60 4.72
CA THR A 113 -5.98 9.37 3.92
C THR A 113 -5.19 9.44 2.61
N ILE A 114 -4.36 8.41 2.36
CA ILE A 114 -3.66 8.21 1.10
C ILE A 114 -4.34 7.08 0.33
N TYR A 115 -4.91 7.43 -0.82
CA TYR A 115 -5.57 6.49 -1.73
C TYR A 115 -4.91 6.46 -3.11
N GLY A 116 -4.13 7.49 -3.45
CA GLY A 116 -3.41 7.59 -4.72
C GLY A 116 -2.02 6.94 -4.67
N GLY A 117 -1.47 6.67 -5.85
CA GLY A 117 -0.08 6.23 -6.00
C GLY A 117 0.92 7.39 -5.90
N ALA A 118 2.20 7.04 -5.89
CA ALA A 118 3.28 8.01 -5.96
C ALA A 118 3.72 8.25 -7.41
N SER A 119 4.06 9.49 -7.75
CA SER A 119 4.87 9.78 -8.94
C SER A 119 6.34 9.88 -8.55
N VAL A 120 7.26 9.49 -9.44
CA VAL A 120 8.70 9.55 -9.22
C VAL A 120 9.35 10.35 -10.35
N SER A 121 10.17 11.33 -10.00
CA SER A 121 10.95 12.10 -10.96
C SER A 121 12.15 12.75 -10.30
N ASN A 122 13.31 12.75 -10.96
CA ASN A 122 14.53 13.46 -10.53
C ASN A 122 14.92 13.24 -9.06
N GLY A 123 14.87 12.00 -8.57
CA GLY A 123 15.21 11.67 -7.19
C GLY A 123 14.15 12.05 -6.15
N CYS A 124 12.99 12.55 -6.58
CA CYS A 124 11.86 12.88 -5.74
C CYS A 124 10.70 11.91 -5.96
N ILE A 125 9.94 11.68 -4.90
CA ILE A 125 8.62 11.05 -4.94
C ILE A 125 7.54 12.06 -4.54
N TYR A 126 6.37 11.95 -5.14
CA TYR A 126 5.26 12.86 -4.94
C TYR A 126 3.99 12.11 -4.57
N PHE A 127 3.33 12.54 -3.49
CA PHE A 127 2.08 11.97 -3.00
C PHE A 127 1.01 13.02 -2.83
N GLY A 128 -0.15 12.83 -3.48
CA GLY A 128 -1.36 13.57 -3.13
C GLY A 128 -1.98 12.98 -1.86
N HIS A 129 -2.45 13.83 -0.96
CA HIS A 129 -3.21 13.38 0.21
C HIS A 129 -4.61 13.97 0.22
N GLY A 130 -5.53 13.24 0.84
CA GLY A 130 -6.93 13.63 0.92
C GLY A 130 -7.76 12.91 -0.12
N TYR A 131 -8.55 11.95 0.36
CA TYR A 131 -9.47 11.22 -0.48
C TYR A 131 -10.80 11.08 0.24
N LYS A 132 -11.83 11.75 -0.28
CA LYS A 132 -13.21 11.60 0.18
C LYS A 132 -14.06 11.34 -1.06
N VAL A 133 -14.08 10.09 -1.51
CA VAL A 133 -15.02 9.68 -2.56
C VAL A 133 -16.18 8.92 -1.95
N SER A 134 -17.38 9.23 -2.42
CA SER A 134 -18.51 8.32 -2.31
C SER A 134 -18.45 7.35 -3.48
N VAL A 135 -17.91 6.16 -3.26
CA VAL A 135 -18.19 4.98 -4.10
C VAL A 135 -19.37 4.21 -3.52
N GLY A 136 -20.44 4.92 -3.13
CA GLY A 136 -21.54 4.36 -2.33
C GLY A 136 -21.16 4.05 -0.87
N LEU A 137 -19.95 4.44 -0.45
CA LEU A 137 -19.45 4.28 0.91
C LEU A 137 -19.19 5.67 1.50
N ASN A 138 -20.05 6.09 2.43
CA ASN A 138 -19.68 7.10 3.41
C ASN A 138 -18.83 6.39 4.48
N ASP A 139 -17.53 6.22 4.23
CA ASP A 139 -16.62 5.76 5.28
C ASP A 139 -16.22 6.97 6.15
N PRO A 140 -16.70 7.08 7.39
CA PRO A 140 -16.34 8.19 8.28
C PRO A 140 -14.85 8.19 8.66
N GLY A 141 -14.12 7.11 8.39
CA GLY A 141 -12.69 6.98 8.64
C GLY A 141 -11.80 7.70 7.63
N PHE A 142 -12.32 8.07 6.46
CA PHE A 142 -11.53 8.74 5.41
C PHE A 142 -11.48 10.24 5.63
N THR A 143 -10.27 10.80 5.57
CA THR A 143 -10.04 12.22 5.81
C THR A 143 -9.69 12.95 4.51
N ALA A 144 -10.33 14.10 4.32
CA ALA A 144 -10.03 15.01 3.22
C ALA A 144 -8.71 15.75 3.48
N GLY A 145 -8.07 16.15 2.39
CA GLY A 145 -6.76 16.76 2.36
C GLY A 145 -6.61 17.55 1.07
N LYS A 146 -5.63 18.45 1.02
CA LYS A 146 -5.50 19.42 -0.08
C LYS A 146 -4.07 19.67 -0.53
N SER A 147 -3.11 18.87 -0.07
CA SER A 147 -1.69 19.12 -0.37
C SER A 147 -1.05 17.98 -1.14
N LEU A 148 -0.02 18.34 -1.90
CA LEU A 148 0.92 17.43 -2.53
C LEU A 148 2.20 17.43 -1.69
N PHE A 149 2.66 16.25 -1.29
CA PHE A 149 3.92 16.07 -0.59
C PHE A 149 5.02 15.67 -1.57
N ALA A 150 6.24 16.14 -1.34
CA ALA A 150 7.43 15.76 -2.08
C ALA A 150 8.53 15.31 -1.10
N PHE A 151 9.18 14.18 -1.40
CA PHE A 151 10.33 13.69 -0.65
C PHE A 151 11.46 13.39 -1.63
N CYS A 152 12.59 14.06 -1.47
CA CYS A 152 13.71 14.00 -2.40
C CYS A 152 14.98 13.50 -1.70
N VAL A 153 15.80 12.75 -2.42
CA VAL A 153 17.19 12.52 -2.01
C VAL A 153 18.05 13.70 -2.45
N SER A 154 18.86 14.22 -1.52
CA SER A 154 19.82 15.32 -1.74
C SER A 154 21.10 14.83 -2.39
#